data_AF-A0A7Z6WG75-F1
#
_entry.id   AF-A0A7Z6WG75-F1
#
_cell.length_a   1.000
_cell.length_b   1.000
_cell.length_c   1.000
_cell.angle_alpha   90.00
_cell.angle_beta   90.00
_cell.angle_gamma   90.00
#
_symmetry.space_group_name_H-M   'P 1'
#
loop_
_entity.id
_entity.type
_entity.pdbx_description
1 polymer ?
#
loop_
_entity_poly.entity_id
_entity_poly.type
_entity_poly.pdbx_seq_one_letter_code
_entity_poly.pdbx_strand_id
1 'polypeptide(L)'
;QRMDLQLRGRSGRQGDIGFSQFFVSFEDDLMIESGPKWAQAYFRKNRDKVNPEKPKALGQRRFQKLFQQTQEASDGKGESARSQTIEFDSSVQLQREYVYRERNALINGESGHFSPRQIIDTVISSFIAYLDGEVEKEELIFEVNRFIFDNMSYNLQGISKEMSLEEIKNYLFKIADEILREKHNLLGDSFGDFERTAALKAIDEAWIEEVDYLQQLRTVATARQTAQRNPVFEYHKEAYKSYNIMKKEIREQTFRNLLLSEVSFNENGDLQIYFI
;
A
#
# COMPACT_ATOMS: atom_id res chain seq x y z
N GLN A 1 6.42 30.94 9.60
CA GLN A 1 5.83 32.21 9.10
C GLN A 1 4.30 32.32 9.21
N ARG A 2 3.51 31.30 8.82
CA ARG A 2 2.03 31.39 8.83
C ARG A 2 1.44 31.76 10.21
N MET A 3 1.91 31.12 11.28
CA MET A 3 1.42 31.39 12.64
C MET A 3 1.76 32.81 13.11
N ASP A 4 2.94 33.33 12.77
CA ASP A 4 3.36 34.68 13.15
C ASP A 4 2.47 35.73 12.47
N LEU A 5 2.13 35.53 11.19
CA LEU A 5 1.19 36.39 10.47
C LEU A 5 -0.21 36.32 11.08
N GLN A 6 -0.65 35.15 11.52
CA GLN A 6 -1.92 35.00 12.23
C GLN A 6 -1.93 35.75 13.57
N LEU A 7 -0.82 35.73 14.33
CA LEU A 7 -0.67 36.48 15.57
C LEU A 7 -0.67 37.99 15.33
N ARG A 8 0.05 38.46 14.31
CA ARG A 8 0.04 39.88 13.88
C ARG A 8 -1.37 40.34 13.52
N GLY A 9 -2.10 39.53 12.76
CA GLY A 9 -3.46 39.80 12.30
C GLY A 9 -4.53 39.83 13.39
N ARG A 10 -4.18 39.52 14.66
CA ARG A 10 -5.10 39.72 15.80
C ARG A 10 -5.18 41.17 16.25
N SER A 11 -4.18 42.00 15.93
CA SER A 11 -4.18 43.45 16.18
C SER A 11 -4.72 44.23 14.98
N GLY A 12 -5.35 45.37 15.21
CA GLY A 12 -5.80 46.30 14.15
C GLY A 12 -6.91 45.74 13.23
N ARG A 13 -7.88 45.03 13.80
CA ARG A 13 -9.04 44.53 13.04
C ARG A 13 -9.89 45.70 12.55
N GLN A 14 -10.50 45.58 11.37
CA GLN A 14 -11.41 46.59 10.80
C GLN A 14 -10.82 48.01 10.66
N GLY A 15 -9.49 48.14 10.56
CA GLY A 15 -8.83 49.44 10.43
C GLY A 15 -8.49 50.11 11.76
N ASP A 16 -8.72 49.44 12.88
CA ASP A 16 -8.27 49.90 14.20
C ASP A 16 -6.75 50.06 14.24
N ILE A 17 -6.28 51.05 15.01
CA ILE A 17 -4.85 51.23 15.26
C ILE A 17 -4.36 50.11 16.18
N GLY A 18 -3.28 49.44 15.80
CA GLY A 18 -2.67 48.39 16.60
C GLY A 18 -1.20 48.18 16.23
N PHE A 19 -0.42 47.66 17.16
CA PHE A 19 0.93 47.20 16.90
C PHE A 19 1.14 45.82 17.50
N SER A 20 2.02 45.04 16.87
CA SER A 20 2.45 43.73 17.34
C SER A 20 3.96 43.71 17.44
N GLN A 21 4.50 43.23 18.57
CA GLN A 21 5.93 43.10 18.78
C GLN A 21 6.25 41.66 19.17
N PHE A 22 7.28 41.08 18.53
CA PHE A 22 7.77 39.75 18.84
C PHE A 22 9.07 39.87 19.62
N PHE A 23 9.21 39.02 20.64
CA PHE A 23 10.44 38.84 21.40
C PHE A 23 10.97 37.45 21.09
N VAL A 24 12.28 37.35 20.86
CA VAL A 24 12.97 36.10 20.48
C VAL A 24 14.29 36.05 21.22
N SER A 25 14.66 34.86 21.71
CA SER A 25 15.95 34.58 22.34
C SER A 25 16.79 33.64 21.48
N PHE A 26 18.11 33.64 21.71
CA PHE A 26 19.01 32.62 21.17
C PHE A 26 18.81 31.23 21.80
N GLU A 27 18.12 31.18 22.93
CA GLU A 27 17.80 29.96 23.67
C GLU A 27 16.47 29.32 23.21
N ASP A 28 15.72 29.97 22.32
CA ASP A 28 14.47 29.42 21.82
C ASP A 28 14.72 28.17 20.96
N ASP A 29 13.81 27.20 21.04
CA ASP A 29 13.91 25.92 20.32
C ASP A 29 14.17 26.11 18.82
N LEU A 30 13.50 27.09 18.21
CA LEU A 30 13.70 27.46 16.80
C LEU A 30 15.17 27.79 16.49
N MET A 31 15.83 28.57 17.35
CA MET A 31 17.23 28.96 17.20
C MET A 31 18.19 27.80 17.50
N ILE A 32 17.83 26.91 18.43
CA ILE A 32 18.62 25.73 18.77
C ILE A 32 18.59 24.73 17.61
N GLU A 33 17.42 24.43 17.06
CA GLU A 33 17.23 23.37 16.07
C GLU A 33 17.56 23.79 14.63
N SER A 34 17.28 25.06 14.28
CA SER A 34 17.39 25.54 12.90
C SER A 34 18.34 26.73 12.77
N GLY A 35 18.97 27.17 13.86
CA GLY A 35 19.96 28.23 13.84
C GLY A 35 21.29 27.79 13.20
N PRO A 36 21.96 28.66 12.43
CA PRO A 36 23.30 28.40 11.91
C PRO A 36 24.33 28.27 13.05
N LYS A 37 25.36 27.43 12.84
CA LYS A 37 26.39 27.14 13.87
C LYS A 37 27.06 28.38 14.47
N TRP A 38 27.24 29.45 13.69
CA TRP A 38 27.83 30.69 14.17
C TRP A 38 26.95 31.42 15.19
N ALA A 39 25.61 31.31 15.08
CA ALA A 39 24.67 31.92 16.00
C ALA A 39 24.79 31.26 17.39
N GLN A 40 24.88 29.93 17.41
CA GLN A 40 25.14 29.16 18.63
C GLN A 40 26.52 29.49 19.22
N ALA A 41 27.56 29.62 18.39
CA ALA A 41 28.89 30.02 18.85
C ALA A 41 28.92 31.45 19.44
N TYR A 42 28.19 32.39 18.81
CA TYR A 42 28.03 33.75 19.33
C TYR A 42 27.33 33.74 20.69
N PHE A 43 26.25 32.97 20.83
CA PHE A 43 25.53 32.83 22.08
C PHE A 43 26.45 32.27 23.18
N ARG A 44 27.11 31.13 22.95
CA ARG A 44 28.05 30.52 23.92
C ARG A 44 29.16 31.48 24.37
N LYS A 45 29.72 32.28 23.45
CA LYS A 45 30.80 33.24 23.76
C LYS A 45 30.35 34.42 24.61
N ASN A 46 29.08 34.79 24.56
CA ASN A 46 28.56 36.02 25.16
C ASN A 46 27.57 35.78 26.31
N ARG A 47 27.06 34.55 26.48
CA ARG A 47 26.10 34.20 27.53
C ARG A 47 26.60 34.61 28.92
N ASP A 48 27.84 34.27 29.26
CA ASP A 48 28.40 34.53 30.59
C ASP A 48 28.84 36.01 30.78
N LYS A 49 28.79 36.82 29.71
CA LYS A 49 29.14 38.25 29.73
C LYS A 49 27.93 39.17 29.87
N VAL A 50 26.73 38.64 29.66
CA VAL A 50 25.48 39.40 29.75
C VAL A 50 24.88 39.15 31.11
N ASN A 51 24.60 40.22 31.86
CA ASN A 51 23.90 40.11 33.13
C ASN A 51 22.43 39.70 32.86
N PRO A 52 21.94 38.56 33.39
CA PRO A 52 20.55 38.12 33.22
C PRO A 52 19.51 39.15 33.70
N GLU A 53 19.83 39.93 34.72
CA GLU A 53 18.94 40.96 35.27
C GLU A 53 18.84 42.22 34.39
N LYS A 54 19.75 42.37 33.42
CA LYS A 54 19.79 43.50 32.48
C LYS A 54 19.91 42.99 31.04
N PRO A 55 18.83 42.43 30.48
CA PRO A 55 18.84 41.88 29.14
C PRO A 55 19.21 42.96 28.11
N LYS A 56 20.18 42.65 27.25
CA LYS A 56 20.62 43.55 26.18
C LYS A 56 19.86 43.25 24.90
N ALA A 57 19.05 44.20 24.44
CA ALA A 57 18.36 44.08 23.16
C ALA A 57 19.37 44.02 21.99
N LEU A 58 19.18 43.04 21.11
CA LEU A 58 20.03 42.83 19.93
C LEU A 58 19.31 43.31 18.66
N GLY A 59 19.24 44.62 18.45
CA GLY A 59 18.54 45.24 17.32
C GLY A 59 19.31 45.29 15.99
N GLN A 60 20.50 44.69 15.91
CA GLN A 60 21.34 44.78 14.71
C GLN A 60 20.72 43.99 13.55
N ARG A 61 20.78 44.53 12.33
CA ARG A 61 20.21 43.92 11.11
C ARG A 61 20.66 42.47 10.86
N ARG A 62 21.88 42.11 11.29
CA ARG A 62 22.40 40.73 11.19
C ARG A 62 21.58 39.72 11.99
N PHE A 63 21.05 40.11 13.16
CA PHE A 63 20.25 39.24 14.01
C PHE A 63 18.81 39.12 13.52
N GLN A 64 18.26 40.20 12.95
CA GLN A 64 16.97 40.15 12.26
C GLN A 64 17.02 39.19 11.06
N LYS A 65 18.06 39.31 10.22
CA LYS A 65 18.29 38.39 9.09
C LYS A 65 18.50 36.95 9.54
N LEU A 66 19.26 36.73 10.61
CA LEU A 66 19.45 35.43 11.22
C LEU A 66 18.11 34.79 11.57
N PHE A 67 17.26 35.50 12.30
CA PHE A 67 15.94 34.98 12.69
C PHE A 67 15.08 34.63 11.47
N GLN A 68 15.03 35.51 10.47
CA GLN A 68 14.32 35.25 9.22
C GLN A 68 14.82 33.97 8.54
N GLN A 69 16.14 33.81 8.40
CA GLN A 69 16.75 32.62 7.79
C GLN A 69 16.44 31.35 8.58
N THR A 70 16.49 31.42 9.92
CA THR A 70 16.16 30.29 10.78
C THR A 70 14.69 29.89 10.65
N GLN A 71 13.78 30.87 10.55
CA GLN A 71 12.37 30.60 10.31
C GLN A 71 12.13 29.98 8.94
N GLU A 72 12.75 30.51 7.89
CA GLU A 72 12.69 29.95 6.53
C GLU A 72 13.26 28.53 6.48
N ALA A 73 14.36 28.26 7.19
CA ALA A 73 14.94 26.92 7.28
C ALA A 73 14.03 25.94 8.04
N SER A 74 13.38 26.37 9.12
CA SER A 74 12.42 25.54 9.86
C SER A 74 11.18 25.23 9.03
N ASP A 75 10.60 26.25 8.40
CA ASP A 75 9.44 26.09 7.52
C ASP A 75 9.79 25.18 6.32
N GLY A 76 10.97 25.37 5.73
CA GLY A 76 11.48 24.56 4.60
C GLY A 76 11.75 23.11 4.98
N LYS A 77 12.25 22.82 6.19
CA LYS A 77 12.35 21.44 6.71
C LYS A 77 10.96 20.78 6.78
N GLY A 78 9.96 21.49 7.30
CA GLY A 78 8.59 20.98 7.41
C GLY A 78 7.88 20.82 6.06
N GLU A 79 8.17 21.69 5.09
CA GLU A 79 7.72 21.54 3.71
C GLU A 79 8.35 20.29 3.06
N SER A 80 9.68 20.14 3.15
CA SER A 80 10.40 18.99 2.60
C SER A 80 9.90 17.66 3.18
N ALA A 81 9.71 17.58 4.50
CA ALA A 81 9.19 16.38 5.15
C ALA A 81 7.77 16.01 4.67
N ARG A 82 6.92 17.01 4.42
CA ARG A 82 5.57 16.79 3.87
C ARG A 82 5.63 16.38 2.39
N SER A 83 6.48 17.02 1.60
CA SER A 83 6.69 16.64 0.19
C SER A 83 7.13 15.19 0.09
N GLN A 84 8.12 14.78 0.88
CA GLN A 84 8.60 13.41 0.90
C GLN A 84 7.51 12.42 1.34
N THR A 85 6.67 12.80 2.31
CA THR A 85 5.52 11.97 2.72
C THR A 85 4.52 11.78 1.59
N ILE A 86 4.15 12.87 0.90
CA ILE A 86 3.25 12.84 -0.25
C ILE A 86 3.83 11.97 -1.38
N GLU A 87 5.13 12.09 -1.63
CA GLU A 87 5.80 11.28 -2.64
C GLU A 87 5.69 9.78 -2.32
N PHE A 88 6.01 9.35 -1.09
CA PHE A 88 5.84 7.96 -0.68
C PHE A 88 4.38 7.50 -0.76
N ASP A 89 3.42 8.34 -0.36
CA ASP A 89 2.00 7.98 -0.35
C ASP A 89 1.42 7.81 -1.77
N SER A 90 2.07 8.37 -2.80
CA SER A 90 1.56 8.31 -4.19
C SER A 90 1.40 6.89 -4.73
N SER A 91 2.32 5.96 -4.42
CA SER A 91 2.16 4.55 -4.82
C SER A 91 0.97 3.89 -4.15
N VAL A 92 0.82 4.10 -2.84
CA VAL A 92 -0.30 3.54 -2.08
C VAL A 92 -1.62 4.07 -2.63
N GLN A 93 -1.69 5.38 -2.93
CA GLN A 93 -2.87 6.00 -3.51
C GLN A 93 -3.23 5.38 -4.86
N LEU A 94 -2.27 5.27 -5.79
CA LEU A 94 -2.52 4.71 -7.12
C LEU A 94 -3.01 3.26 -7.06
N GLN A 95 -2.38 2.44 -6.21
CA GLN A 95 -2.81 1.06 -6.01
C GLN A 95 -4.21 1.00 -5.39
N ARG A 96 -4.49 1.81 -4.37
CA ARG A 96 -5.81 1.90 -3.72
C ARG A 96 -6.91 2.27 -4.72
N GLU A 97 -6.66 3.27 -5.56
CA GLU A 97 -7.60 3.71 -6.60
C GLU A 97 -7.89 2.60 -7.62
N TYR A 98 -6.90 1.75 -7.93
CA TYR A 98 -7.11 0.59 -8.78
C TYR A 98 -7.95 -0.48 -8.06
N VAL A 99 -7.53 -0.88 -6.85
CA VAL A 99 -8.21 -1.92 -6.06
C VAL A 99 -9.67 -1.56 -5.79
N TYR A 100 -9.93 -0.32 -5.37
CA TYR A 100 -11.29 0.11 -5.04
C TYR A 100 -12.18 0.21 -6.27
N ARG A 101 -11.60 0.51 -7.45
CA ARG A 101 -12.34 0.51 -8.70
C ARG A 101 -12.80 -0.90 -9.06
N GLU A 102 -11.89 -1.88 -9.03
CA GLU A 102 -12.24 -3.28 -9.30
C GLU A 102 -13.24 -3.83 -8.27
N ARG A 103 -13.03 -3.50 -6.98
CA ARG A 103 -13.94 -3.87 -5.89
C ARG A 103 -15.35 -3.31 -6.09
N ASN A 104 -15.47 -2.03 -6.42
CA ASN A 104 -16.76 -1.38 -6.66
C ASN A 104 -17.45 -1.92 -7.91
N ALA A 105 -16.69 -2.17 -8.99
CA ALA A 105 -17.22 -2.78 -10.20
C ALA A 105 -17.83 -4.17 -9.93
N LEU A 106 -17.17 -4.98 -9.09
CA LEU A 106 -17.70 -6.26 -8.63
C LEU A 106 -19.00 -6.10 -7.83
N ILE A 107 -19.04 -5.18 -6.86
CA ILE A 107 -20.23 -4.92 -6.03
C ILE A 107 -21.43 -4.48 -6.89
N ASN A 108 -21.18 -3.64 -7.90
CA ASN A 108 -22.22 -3.12 -8.79
C ASN A 108 -22.66 -4.13 -9.87
N GLY A 109 -21.98 -5.27 -9.99
CA GLY A 109 -22.25 -6.25 -11.05
C GLY A 109 -21.90 -5.76 -12.45
N GLU A 110 -20.92 -4.86 -12.57
CA GLU A 110 -20.50 -4.31 -13.85
C GLU A 110 -19.84 -5.40 -14.73
N SER A 111 -20.27 -5.49 -16.00
CA SER A 111 -19.75 -6.49 -16.94
C SER A 111 -18.37 -6.07 -17.47
N GLY A 112 -17.42 -7.01 -17.52
CA GLY A 112 -16.06 -6.78 -18.04
C GLY A 112 -14.95 -6.80 -16.98
N HIS A 113 -15.31 -6.85 -15.70
CA HIS A 113 -14.39 -7.04 -14.58
C HIS A 113 -14.41 -8.49 -14.08
N PHE A 114 -13.30 -8.97 -13.52
CA PHE A 114 -13.15 -10.28 -12.84
C PHE A 114 -14.02 -11.41 -13.41
N SER A 115 -13.73 -11.86 -14.64
CA SER A 115 -14.43 -13.01 -15.22
C SER A 115 -13.84 -14.32 -14.64
N PRO A 116 -14.64 -15.15 -13.94
CA PRO A 116 -14.18 -16.41 -13.36
C PRO A 116 -13.48 -17.31 -14.38
N ARG A 117 -14.05 -17.38 -15.58
CA ARG A 117 -13.46 -18.15 -16.70
C ARG A 117 -12.12 -17.61 -17.16
N GLN A 118 -11.93 -16.29 -17.21
CA GLN A 118 -10.63 -15.69 -17.55
C GLN A 118 -9.60 -15.94 -16.45
N ILE A 119 -10.00 -15.94 -15.18
CA ILE A 119 -9.12 -16.22 -14.04
C ILE A 119 -8.65 -17.67 -14.09
N ILE A 120 -9.58 -18.61 -14.26
CA ILE A 120 -9.28 -20.04 -14.42
C ILE A 120 -8.34 -20.25 -15.59
N ASP A 121 -8.62 -19.65 -16.74
CA ASP A 121 -7.76 -19.77 -17.91
C ASP A 121 -6.35 -19.20 -17.67
N THR A 122 -6.26 -18.04 -17.02
CA THR A 122 -4.99 -17.38 -16.72
C THR A 122 -4.16 -18.20 -15.73
N VAL A 123 -4.78 -18.69 -14.65
CA VAL A 123 -4.09 -19.46 -13.60
C VAL A 123 -3.62 -20.80 -14.14
N ILE A 124 -4.50 -21.55 -14.82
CA ILE A 124 -4.14 -22.83 -15.45
C ILE A 124 -3.06 -22.62 -16.51
N SER A 125 -3.20 -21.62 -17.39
CA SER A 125 -2.19 -21.37 -18.44
C SER A 125 -0.84 -20.95 -17.85
N SER A 126 -0.83 -20.17 -16.77
CA SER A 126 0.40 -19.79 -16.06
C SER A 126 1.05 -21.01 -15.41
N PHE A 127 0.26 -21.92 -14.85
CA PHE A 127 0.75 -23.17 -14.29
C PHE A 127 1.35 -24.09 -15.36
N ILE A 128 0.69 -24.24 -16.51
CA ILE A 128 1.23 -25.03 -17.62
C ILE A 128 2.56 -24.45 -18.14
N ALA A 129 2.67 -23.11 -18.24
CA ALA A 129 3.92 -22.46 -18.63
C ALA A 129 5.05 -22.70 -17.61
N TYR A 130 4.73 -22.74 -16.31
CA TYR A 130 5.67 -23.12 -15.26
C TYR A 130 6.14 -24.58 -15.42
N LEU A 131 5.22 -25.51 -15.68
CA LEU A 131 5.57 -26.92 -15.91
C LEU A 131 6.47 -27.12 -17.13
N ASP A 132 6.28 -26.35 -18.20
CA ASP A 132 7.09 -26.44 -19.42
C ASP A 132 8.51 -25.89 -19.24
N GLY A 133 8.66 -24.82 -18.43
CA GLY A 133 9.91 -24.08 -18.31
C GLY A 133 10.79 -24.48 -17.13
N GLU A 134 10.20 -24.91 -16.01
CA GLU A 134 10.91 -25.02 -14.73
C GLU A 134 10.87 -26.42 -14.10
N VAL A 135 10.02 -27.33 -14.60
CA VAL A 135 9.79 -28.65 -13.97
C VAL A 135 10.35 -29.80 -14.81
N GLU A 136 11.08 -30.71 -14.16
CA GLU A 136 11.58 -31.93 -14.78
C GLU A 136 10.45 -32.94 -15.02
N LYS A 137 10.60 -33.82 -16.03
CA LYS A 137 9.52 -34.74 -16.43
C LYS A 137 9.13 -35.71 -15.32
N GLU A 138 10.10 -36.11 -14.53
CA GLU A 138 9.97 -37.03 -13.40
C GLU A 138 9.14 -36.43 -12.26
N GLU A 139 9.14 -35.11 -12.11
CA GLU A 139 8.41 -34.38 -11.06
C GLU A 139 7.03 -33.88 -11.53
N LEU A 140 6.75 -33.94 -12.82
CA LEU A 140 5.54 -33.39 -13.44
C LEU A 140 4.25 -33.88 -12.76
N ILE A 141 4.13 -35.19 -12.52
CA ILE A 141 2.94 -35.78 -11.90
C ILE A 141 2.77 -35.27 -10.46
N PHE A 142 3.87 -35.13 -9.73
CA PHE A 142 3.86 -34.64 -8.36
C PHE A 142 3.38 -33.19 -8.30
N GLU A 143 3.96 -32.30 -9.12
CA GLU A 143 3.61 -30.89 -9.16
C GLU A 143 2.16 -30.67 -9.61
N VAL A 144 1.66 -31.44 -10.58
CA VAL A 144 0.25 -31.36 -11.00
C VAL A 144 -0.69 -31.80 -9.88
N ASN A 145 -0.38 -32.89 -9.19
CA ASN A 145 -1.20 -33.35 -8.07
C ASN A 145 -1.21 -32.34 -6.92
N ARG A 146 -0.04 -31.78 -6.61
CA ARG A 146 0.09 -30.70 -5.63
C ARG A 146 -0.78 -29.51 -6.02
N PHE A 147 -0.72 -29.06 -7.27
CA PHE A 147 -1.57 -27.97 -7.75
C PHE A 147 -3.06 -28.27 -7.60
N ILE A 148 -3.50 -29.48 -7.94
CA ILE A 148 -4.92 -29.89 -7.78
C ILE A 148 -5.33 -29.85 -6.31
N PHE A 149 -4.54 -30.41 -5.41
CA PHE A 149 -4.87 -30.46 -3.99
C PHE A 149 -4.81 -29.08 -3.32
N ASP A 150 -3.83 -28.26 -3.67
CA ASP A 150 -3.66 -26.93 -3.07
C ASP A 150 -4.67 -25.91 -3.61
N ASN A 151 -5.28 -26.15 -4.78
CA ASN A 151 -6.08 -25.11 -5.45
C ASN A 151 -7.45 -25.53 -5.97
N MET A 152 -7.74 -26.82 -6.15
CA MET A 152 -8.94 -27.27 -6.88
C MET A 152 -9.83 -28.19 -6.06
N SER A 153 -9.30 -29.30 -5.55
CA SER A 153 -10.10 -30.29 -4.83
C SER A 153 -9.25 -31.27 -4.02
N TYR A 154 -9.69 -31.56 -2.79
CA TYR A 154 -9.12 -32.61 -1.94
C TYR A 154 -9.69 -34.01 -2.21
N ASN A 155 -10.81 -34.10 -2.93
CA ASN A 155 -11.56 -35.35 -3.11
C ASN A 155 -11.18 -36.11 -4.39
N LEU A 156 -10.35 -35.51 -5.25
CA LEU A 156 -9.92 -36.14 -6.49
C LEU A 156 -8.80 -37.13 -6.24
N GLN A 157 -8.89 -38.32 -6.85
CA GLN A 157 -7.71 -39.15 -7.04
C GLN A 157 -6.86 -38.43 -8.10
N GLY A 158 -5.69 -37.95 -7.69
CA GLY A 158 -4.76 -37.24 -8.57
C GLY A 158 -4.42 -38.01 -9.84
N ILE A 159 -3.68 -37.37 -10.74
CA ILE A 159 -3.19 -38.00 -11.97
C ILE A 159 -2.17 -39.09 -11.59
N SER A 160 -2.34 -40.28 -12.15
CA SER A 160 -1.44 -41.42 -11.95
C SER A 160 -0.78 -41.90 -13.25
N LYS A 161 -1.10 -41.26 -14.38
CA LYS A 161 -0.57 -41.60 -15.70
C LYS A 161 0.21 -40.43 -16.26
N GLU A 162 1.31 -40.71 -16.94
CA GLU A 162 2.01 -39.69 -17.73
C GLU A 162 1.06 -39.13 -18.80
N MET A 163 0.95 -37.82 -18.83
CA MET A 163 0.13 -37.05 -19.75
C MET A 163 0.98 -35.93 -20.33
N SER A 164 0.71 -35.56 -21.58
CA SER A 164 1.30 -34.36 -22.17
C SER A 164 0.78 -33.09 -21.50
N LEU A 165 1.52 -31.98 -21.63
CA LEU A 165 1.10 -30.69 -21.06
C LEU A 165 -0.27 -30.23 -21.57
N GLU A 166 -0.59 -30.50 -22.82
CA GLU A 166 -1.90 -30.17 -23.40
C GLU A 166 -3.02 -31.04 -22.81
N GLU A 167 -2.74 -32.32 -22.56
CA GLU A 167 -3.69 -33.21 -21.89
C GLU A 167 -3.89 -32.79 -20.42
N ILE A 168 -2.82 -32.39 -19.72
CA ILE A 168 -2.89 -31.85 -18.35
C ILE A 168 -3.73 -30.58 -18.33
N LYS A 169 -3.48 -29.65 -19.25
CA LYS A 169 -4.25 -28.41 -19.39
C LYS A 169 -5.75 -28.71 -19.53
N ASN A 170 -6.11 -29.57 -20.49
CA ASN A 170 -7.50 -29.96 -20.73
C ASN A 170 -8.12 -30.68 -19.53
N TYR A 171 -7.33 -31.49 -18.83
CA TYR A 171 -7.78 -32.17 -17.61
C TYR A 171 -8.09 -31.20 -16.47
N LEU A 172 -7.22 -30.21 -16.23
CA LEU A 172 -7.45 -29.17 -15.22
C LEU A 172 -8.69 -28.33 -15.54
N PHE A 173 -8.89 -27.94 -16.81
CA PHE A 173 -10.11 -27.24 -17.21
C PHE A 173 -11.37 -28.08 -16.97
N LYS A 174 -11.30 -29.38 -17.29
CA LYS A 174 -12.43 -30.29 -17.07
C LYS A 174 -12.79 -30.38 -15.59
N ILE A 175 -11.80 -30.49 -14.70
CA ILE A 175 -12.03 -30.48 -13.25
C ILE A 175 -12.69 -29.18 -12.82
N ALA A 176 -12.16 -28.03 -13.25
CA ALA A 176 -12.72 -26.73 -12.89
C ALA A 176 -14.18 -26.60 -13.34
N ASP A 177 -14.48 -27.01 -14.58
CA ASP A 177 -15.83 -26.98 -15.14
C ASP A 177 -16.80 -27.92 -14.39
N GLU A 178 -16.35 -29.11 -13.97
CA GLU A 178 -17.15 -30.05 -13.19
C GLU A 178 -17.51 -29.46 -11.81
N ILE A 179 -16.53 -28.94 -11.08
CA ILE A 179 -16.74 -28.32 -9.76
C ILE A 179 -17.68 -27.11 -9.87
N LEU A 180 -17.46 -26.22 -10.84
CA LEU A 180 -18.29 -25.05 -11.01
C LEU A 180 -19.71 -25.41 -11.44
N ARG A 181 -19.89 -26.46 -12.25
CA ARG A 181 -21.21 -26.95 -12.63
C ARG A 181 -21.97 -27.51 -11.43
N GLU A 182 -21.30 -28.24 -10.55
CA GLU A 182 -21.91 -28.71 -9.30
C GLU A 182 -22.36 -27.55 -8.42
N LYS A 183 -21.51 -26.54 -8.22
CA LYS A 183 -21.84 -25.33 -7.46
C LYS A 183 -22.98 -24.54 -8.12
N HIS A 184 -22.98 -24.42 -9.44
CA HIS A 184 -24.05 -23.76 -10.19
C HIS A 184 -25.39 -24.49 -10.02
N ASN A 185 -25.40 -25.82 -10.09
CA ASN A 185 -26.61 -26.61 -9.91
C ASN A 185 -27.17 -26.52 -8.48
N LEU A 186 -26.29 -26.39 -7.49
CA LEU A 186 -26.69 -26.21 -6.09
C LEU A 186 -27.24 -24.79 -5.84
N LEU A 187 -26.57 -23.77 -6.36
CA LEU A 187 -26.82 -22.36 -6.03
C LEU A 187 -27.90 -21.70 -6.90
N GLY A 188 -28.12 -22.18 -8.13
CA GLY A 188 -29.05 -21.58 -9.07
C GLY A 188 -28.75 -20.10 -9.30
N ASP A 189 -29.73 -19.24 -9.06
CA ASP A 189 -29.64 -17.79 -9.28
C ASP A 189 -28.58 -17.10 -8.40
N SER A 190 -28.23 -17.71 -7.25
CA SER A 190 -27.21 -17.17 -6.32
C SER A 190 -25.77 -17.45 -6.75
N PHE A 191 -25.56 -18.18 -7.86
CA PHE A 191 -24.22 -18.52 -8.33
C PHE A 191 -23.38 -17.29 -8.69
N GLY A 192 -23.99 -16.27 -9.31
CA GLY A 192 -23.29 -15.02 -9.62
C GLY A 192 -22.90 -14.23 -8.37
N ASP A 193 -23.69 -14.29 -7.30
CA ASP A 193 -23.34 -13.69 -6.00
C ASP A 193 -22.15 -14.42 -5.35
N PHE A 194 -22.11 -15.74 -5.47
CA PHE A 194 -20.99 -16.55 -5.04
C PHE A 194 -19.69 -16.16 -5.76
N GLU A 195 -19.72 -16.09 -7.10
CA GLU A 195 -18.53 -15.72 -7.90
C GLU A 195 -18.00 -14.33 -7.50
N ARG A 196 -18.89 -13.36 -7.33
CA ARG A 196 -18.53 -12.01 -6.85
C ARG A 196 -17.92 -12.05 -5.46
N THR A 197 -18.54 -12.79 -4.54
CA THR A 197 -18.09 -12.86 -3.14
C THR A 197 -16.71 -13.52 -3.04
N ALA A 198 -16.46 -14.56 -3.83
CA ALA A 198 -15.16 -15.23 -3.92
C ALA A 198 -14.03 -14.28 -4.39
N ALA A 199 -14.30 -13.47 -5.42
CA ALA A 199 -13.36 -12.47 -5.92
C ALA A 199 -13.17 -11.30 -4.94
N LEU A 200 -14.24 -10.80 -4.34
CA LEU A 200 -14.17 -9.72 -3.34
C LEU A 200 -13.34 -10.11 -2.12
N LYS A 201 -13.52 -11.35 -1.64
CA LYS A 201 -12.73 -11.87 -0.52
C LYS A 201 -11.23 -11.88 -0.86
N ALA A 202 -10.86 -12.40 -2.02
CA ALA A 202 -9.47 -12.43 -2.48
C ALA A 202 -8.86 -11.03 -2.64
N ILE A 203 -9.63 -10.06 -3.15
CA ILE A 203 -9.20 -8.67 -3.26
C ILE A 203 -8.94 -8.07 -1.88
N ASP A 204 -9.87 -8.25 -0.95
CA ASP A 204 -9.80 -7.66 0.39
C ASP A 204 -8.62 -8.23 1.19
N GLU A 205 -8.39 -9.55 1.14
CA GLU A 205 -7.25 -10.21 1.81
C GLU A 205 -5.91 -9.76 1.23
N ALA A 206 -5.72 -9.86 -0.09
CA ALA A 206 -4.46 -9.47 -0.73
C ALA A 206 -4.17 -7.96 -0.57
N TRP A 207 -5.19 -7.11 -0.54
CA TRP A 207 -5.00 -5.68 -0.33
C TRP A 207 -4.56 -5.35 1.10
N ILE A 208 -5.08 -6.05 2.11
CA ILE A 208 -4.62 -5.88 3.50
C ILE A 208 -3.13 -6.20 3.60
N GLU A 209 -2.70 -7.33 3.03
CA GLU A 209 -1.29 -7.73 3.01
C GLU A 209 -0.40 -6.73 2.25
N GLU A 210 -0.86 -6.21 1.10
CA GLU A 210 -0.11 -5.21 0.34
C GLU A 210 0.03 -3.89 1.10
N VAL A 211 -1.02 -3.42 1.80
CA VAL A 211 -0.94 -2.20 2.61
C VAL A 211 0.08 -2.35 3.73
N ASP A 212 0.05 -3.49 4.44
CA ASP A 212 1.02 -3.80 5.49
C ASP A 212 2.45 -3.88 4.93
N TYR A 213 2.63 -4.51 3.77
CA TYR A 213 3.91 -4.58 3.08
C TYR A 213 4.42 -3.18 2.70
N LEU A 214 3.58 -2.33 2.10
CA LEU A 214 3.95 -0.97 1.69
C LEU A 214 4.34 -0.10 2.89
N GLN A 215 3.67 -0.28 4.04
CA GLN A 215 4.02 0.41 5.28
C GLN A 215 5.39 -0.01 5.81
N GLN A 216 5.70 -1.31 5.79
CA GLN A 216 7.01 -1.83 6.18
C GLN A 216 8.10 -1.37 5.19
N LEU A 217 7.83 -1.45 3.88
CA LEU A 217 8.73 -1.05 2.81
C LEU A 217 9.11 0.44 2.94
N ARG A 218 8.15 1.32 3.25
CA ARG A 218 8.41 2.75 3.49
C ARG A 218 9.39 2.96 4.65
N THR A 219 9.23 2.21 5.73
CA THR A 219 10.10 2.29 6.91
C THR A 219 11.53 1.88 6.56
N VAL A 220 11.70 0.79 5.81
CA VAL A 220 13.01 0.29 5.36
C VAL A 220 13.66 1.24 4.35
N ALA A 221 12.90 1.76 3.39
CA ALA A 221 13.40 2.69 2.37
C ALA A 221 13.94 3.98 3.02
N THR A 222 13.25 4.50 4.03
CA THR A 222 13.68 5.68 4.78
C THR A 222 14.98 5.42 5.56
N ALA A 223 15.13 4.22 6.15
CA ALA A 223 16.35 3.84 6.89
C ALA A 223 17.59 3.67 5.99
N ARG A 224 17.41 3.36 4.70
CA ARG A 224 18.50 3.12 3.72
C ARG A 224 19.06 4.39 3.07
N GLN A 225 18.70 5.59 3.53
CA GLN A 225 19.18 6.88 3.02
C GLN A 225 20.73 7.01 3.00
N THR A 226 21.46 6.17 3.72
CA THR A 226 22.93 6.17 3.78
C THR A 226 23.62 5.68 2.49
N ALA A 227 22.88 5.11 1.53
CA ALA A 227 23.45 4.42 0.35
C ALA A 227 23.60 5.25 -0.94
N GLN A 228 23.53 6.58 -0.90
CA GLN A 228 23.64 7.48 -2.08
C GLN A 228 22.62 7.23 -3.22
N ARG A 229 21.56 6.45 -2.97
CA ARG A 229 20.44 6.26 -3.90
C ARG A 229 19.21 7.02 -3.44
N ASN A 230 18.35 7.44 -4.37
CA ASN A 230 17.09 8.11 -4.03
C ASN A 230 16.12 7.08 -3.37
N PRO A 231 15.80 7.21 -2.07
CA PRO A 231 14.97 6.24 -1.36
C PRO A 231 13.52 6.20 -1.88
N VAL A 232 13.01 7.33 -2.37
CA VAL A 232 11.66 7.43 -2.94
C VAL A 232 11.57 6.61 -4.23
N PHE A 233 12.58 6.72 -5.09
CA PHE A 233 12.63 5.95 -6.33
C PHE A 233 12.70 4.43 -6.08
N GLU A 234 13.57 3.98 -5.16
CA GLU A 234 13.68 2.56 -4.82
C GLU A 234 12.38 2.04 -4.19
N TYR A 235 11.73 2.85 -3.34
CA TYR A 235 10.40 2.53 -2.80
C TYR A 235 9.37 2.32 -3.92
N HIS A 236 9.23 3.26 -4.85
CA HIS A 236 8.26 3.13 -5.94
C HIS A 236 8.53 1.92 -6.83
N LYS A 237 9.81 1.60 -7.06
CA LYS A 237 10.21 0.44 -7.85
C LYS A 237 9.80 -0.87 -7.17
N GLU A 238 10.07 -1.01 -5.87
CA GLU A 238 9.67 -2.20 -5.12
C GLU A 238 8.15 -2.26 -4.92
N ALA A 239 7.49 -1.13 -4.65
CA ALA A 239 6.03 -1.04 -4.56
C ALA A 239 5.33 -1.45 -5.88
N TYR A 240 5.93 -1.17 -7.04
CA TYR A 240 5.40 -1.64 -8.31
C TYR A 240 5.55 -3.15 -8.49
N LYS A 241 6.62 -3.75 -7.96
CA LYS A 241 6.79 -5.20 -7.98
C LYS A 241 5.76 -5.87 -7.06
N SER A 242 5.60 -5.38 -5.83
CA SER A 242 4.60 -5.91 -4.89
C SER A 242 3.19 -5.79 -5.45
N TYR A 243 2.86 -4.67 -6.10
CA TYR A 243 1.58 -4.51 -6.81
C TYR A 243 1.31 -5.62 -7.84
N ASN A 244 2.32 -6.02 -8.62
CA ASN A 244 2.17 -7.10 -9.59
C ASN A 244 2.04 -8.47 -8.92
N ILE A 245 2.71 -8.68 -7.78
CA ILE A 245 2.57 -9.87 -6.94
C ILE A 245 1.15 -9.92 -6.37
N MET A 246 0.66 -8.84 -5.77
CA MET A 246 -0.71 -8.73 -5.26
C MET A 246 -1.74 -9.05 -6.36
N LYS A 247 -1.59 -8.50 -7.58
CA LYS A 247 -2.50 -8.85 -8.69
C LYS A 247 -2.49 -10.35 -9.04
N LYS A 248 -1.34 -11.00 -8.94
CA LYS A 248 -1.22 -12.44 -9.15
C LYS A 248 -1.91 -13.19 -8.00
N GLU A 249 -1.63 -12.79 -6.77
CA GLU A 249 -2.22 -13.36 -5.56
C GLU A 249 -3.75 -13.28 -5.59
N ILE A 250 -4.33 -12.13 -5.94
CA ILE A 250 -5.78 -11.97 -6.05
C ILE A 250 -6.36 -13.01 -7.05
N ARG A 251 -5.69 -13.26 -8.18
CA ARG A 251 -6.18 -14.25 -9.16
C ARG A 251 -6.09 -15.67 -8.62
N GLU A 252 -4.98 -16.01 -7.99
CA GLU A 252 -4.75 -17.34 -7.40
C GLU A 252 -5.72 -17.60 -6.24
N GLN A 253 -5.90 -16.65 -5.33
CA GLN A 253 -6.89 -16.72 -4.26
C GLN A 253 -8.32 -16.75 -4.80
N THR A 254 -8.65 -15.98 -5.83
CA THR A 254 -9.97 -16.07 -6.47
C THR A 254 -10.20 -17.45 -7.06
N PHE A 255 -9.19 -18.01 -7.74
CA PHE A 255 -9.26 -19.38 -8.28
C PHE A 255 -9.49 -20.41 -7.17
N ARG A 256 -8.75 -20.34 -6.06
CA ARG A 256 -8.96 -21.20 -4.88
C ARG A 256 -10.35 -21.01 -4.29
N ASN A 257 -10.75 -19.77 -4.05
CA ASN A 257 -12.07 -19.43 -3.50
C ASN A 257 -13.20 -19.94 -4.40
N LEU A 258 -13.03 -19.96 -5.72
CA LEU A 258 -14.03 -20.50 -6.64
C LEU A 258 -14.11 -22.02 -6.61
N LEU A 259 -12.99 -22.72 -6.44
CA LEU A 259 -12.96 -24.18 -6.57
C LEU A 259 -13.04 -24.90 -5.22
N LEU A 260 -12.27 -24.49 -4.22
CA LEU A 260 -12.19 -25.15 -2.91
C LEU A 260 -13.30 -24.77 -1.93
N SER A 261 -13.98 -23.64 -2.12
CA SER A 261 -15.03 -23.22 -1.18
C SER A 261 -16.19 -24.22 -1.10
N GLU A 262 -16.70 -24.42 0.11
CA GLU A 262 -17.95 -25.14 0.32
C GLU A 262 -19.11 -24.14 0.35
N VAL A 263 -20.20 -24.49 -0.33
CA VAL A 263 -21.38 -23.63 -0.47
C VAL A 263 -22.60 -24.36 0.06
N SER A 264 -23.38 -23.68 0.89
CA SER A 264 -24.61 -24.22 1.49
C SER A 264 -25.64 -23.12 1.72
N PHE A 265 -26.89 -23.50 1.93
CA PHE A 265 -27.94 -22.58 2.36
C PHE A 265 -28.25 -22.81 3.83
N ASN A 266 -28.39 -21.72 4.58
CA ASN A 266 -28.87 -21.76 5.95
C ASN A 266 -30.35 -22.14 6.05
N GLU A 267 -30.81 -22.45 7.26
CA GLU A 267 -32.24 -22.65 7.58
C GLU A 267 -33.12 -21.44 7.16
N ASN A 268 -32.54 -20.24 7.07
CA ASN A 268 -33.21 -19.01 6.64
C ASN A 268 -33.20 -18.79 5.11
N GLY A 269 -32.53 -19.64 4.33
CA GLY A 269 -32.36 -19.48 2.89
C GLY A 269 -31.21 -18.55 2.46
N ASP A 270 -30.41 -18.06 3.41
CA ASP A 270 -29.24 -17.24 3.11
C ASP A 270 -28.07 -18.11 2.62
N LEU A 271 -27.36 -17.63 1.59
CA LEU A 271 -26.15 -18.26 1.07
C LEU A 271 -25.01 -18.20 2.11
N GLN A 272 -24.51 -19.36 2.51
CA GLN A 272 -23.28 -19.50 3.28
C GLN A 272 -22.14 -20.03 2.40
N ILE A 273 -21.03 -19.31 2.41
CA ILE A 273 -19.81 -19.69 1.70
C ILE A 273 -18.72 -19.89 2.75
N TYR A 274 -18.25 -21.12 2.86
CA TYR A 274 -17.08 -21.44 3.66
C TYR A 274 -15.86 -21.49 2.74
N PHE A 275 -14.99 -20.50 2.91
CA PHE A 275 -13.72 -20.44 2.20
C PHE A 275 -12.67 -21.20 3.02
N ILE A 276 -11.97 -22.12 2.36
CA ILE A 276 -10.89 -22.92 2.93
C ILE A 276 -9.58 -22.14 2.85
#